data_AF-A0A821CKH9-F1
#
_entry.id   AF-A0A821CKH9-F1
#
_cell.length_a   1.000
_cell.length_b   1.000
_cell.length_c   1.000
_cell.angle_alpha   90.00
_cell.angle_beta   90.00
_cell.angle_gamma   90.00
#
_symmetry.space_group_name_H-M   'P 1'
#
loop_
_entity.id
_entity.type
_entity.pdbx_description
1 polymer ?
#
loop_
_entity_poly.entity_id
_entity_poly.type
_entity_poly.pdbx_seq_one_letter_code
_entity_poly.pdbx_strand_id
1 'polypeptide(L)'
;MAETTAGKLDCKKILFVNWSLSTPVMDEHSLRESIRTFISKSIQYCLNGSQKSALTMQAIAFAVLDSCDHERVLAEEMINEARRQVDLLNSVSLMISFVILPDQETLYQQFRSTIQNIQTKNDGIGVLFYPTS
;
A
#
# COMPACT_ATOMS: atom_id res chain seq x y z
N MET A 1 -0.61 -12.64 10.48
CA MET A 1 0.19 -12.46 9.25
C MET A 1 1.17 -13.61 9.16
N ALA A 2 1.44 -14.10 7.96
CA ALA A 2 2.46 -15.12 7.70
C ALA A 2 3.50 -14.56 6.73
N GLU A 3 4.77 -14.88 6.93
CA GLU A 3 5.88 -14.49 6.08
C GLU A 3 6.41 -15.71 5.32
N THR A 4 6.85 -15.54 4.06
CA THR A 4 7.62 -16.55 3.34
C THR A 4 8.76 -15.95 2.51
N THR A 5 9.69 -16.80 2.08
CA THR A 5 10.76 -16.43 1.15
C THR A 5 10.19 -16.11 -0.23
N ALA A 6 10.81 -15.16 -0.95
CA ALA A 6 10.36 -14.69 -2.25
C ALA A 6 10.40 -15.73 -3.39
N GLY A 7 11.18 -16.80 -3.24
CA GLY A 7 11.34 -17.80 -4.28
C GLY A 7 11.96 -17.19 -5.54
N LYS A 8 11.17 -17.10 -6.63
CA LYS A 8 11.57 -16.49 -7.91
C LYS A 8 11.16 -15.02 -8.08
N LEU A 9 10.50 -14.42 -7.07
CA LEU A 9 10.07 -13.02 -7.16
C LEU A 9 11.22 -12.07 -6.85
N ASP A 10 11.22 -10.90 -7.50
CA ASP A 10 12.19 -9.82 -7.30
C ASP A 10 11.92 -9.04 -6.01
N CYS A 11 11.81 -9.75 -4.88
CA CYS A 11 11.66 -9.18 -3.56
C CYS A 11 12.45 -10.00 -2.53
N LYS A 12 12.61 -9.48 -1.32
CA LYS A 12 13.30 -10.22 -0.24
C LYS A 12 12.37 -11.24 0.43
N LYS A 13 11.11 -10.84 0.63
CA LYS A 13 10.12 -11.55 1.44
C LYS A 13 8.72 -11.25 0.92
N ILE A 14 7.80 -12.19 1.14
CA ILE A 14 6.38 -12.02 0.86
C ILE A 14 5.64 -12.04 2.20
N LEU A 15 4.77 -11.05 2.40
CA LEU A 15 3.90 -10.96 3.58
C LEU A 15 2.47 -11.29 3.17
N PHE A 16 1.93 -12.37 3.74
CA PHE A 16 0.51 -12.69 3.62
C PHE A 16 -0.26 -12.02 4.75
N VAL A 17 -1.07 -11.04 4.36
CA VAL A 17 -1.96 -10.32 5.26
C VAL A 17 -3.37 -10.83 5.03
N ASN A 18 -3.96 -11.44 6.05
CA ASN A 18 -5.36 -11.81 6.01
C ASN A 18 -6.19 -10.53 6.14
N TRP A 19 -6.70 -10.04 5.02
CA TRP A 19 -7.59 -8.89 4.96
C TRP A 19 -8.99 -9.38 4.60
N SER A 20 -9.78 -9.68 5.62
CA SER A 20 -11.18 -10.03 5.44
C SER A 20 -12.04 -8.78 5.55
N LEU A 21 -12.65 -8.36 4.44
CA LEU A 21 -13.78 -7.44 4.48
C LEU A 21 -14.99 -8.27 4.94
N SER A 22 -15.11 -8.44 6.25
CA SER A 22 -16.19 -9.21 6.86
C SER A 22 -17.51 -8.45 6.69
N THR A 23 -18.22 -8.73 5.59
CA THR A 23 -19.69 -8.66 5.35
C THR A 23 -20.04 -8.02 3.99
N PRO A 24 -21.12 -8.48 3.34
CA PRO A 24 -21.58 -7.93 2.05
C PRO A 24 -22.15 -6.50 2.14
N VAL A 25 -22.19 -5.89 3.33
CA VAL A 25 -22.67 -4.52 3.56
C VAL A 25 -21.74 -3.83 4.55
N MET A 26 -20.47 -3.66 4.17
CA MET A 26 -19.56 -2.83 4.94
C MET A 26 -19.86 -1.37 4.61
N ASP A 27 -20.25 -0.57 5.60
CA ASP A 27 -20.40 0.86 5.42
C ASP A 27 -19.04 1.51 5.12
N GLU A 28 -19.06 2.69 4.50
CA GLU A 28 -17.84 3.39 4.09
C GLU A 28 -16.89 3.65 5.27
N HIS A 29 -17.40 3.94 6.47
CA HIS A 29 -16.55 4.20 7.64
C HIS A 29 -15.78 2.94 8.08
N SER A 30 -16.48 1.81 8.17
CA SER A 30 -15.88 0.51 8.48
C SER A 30 -14.82 0.10 7.44
N LEU A 31 -15.07 0.38 6.16
CA LEU A 31 -14.10 0.15 5.09
C LEU A 31 -12.83 1.02 5.28
N ARG A 32 -13.00 2.32 5.53
CA ARG A 32 -11.88 3.25 5.75
C ARG A 32 -10.99 2.80 6.91
N GLU A 33 -11.58 2.43 8.05
CA GLU A 33 -10.84 1.95 9.22
C GLU A 33 -10.13 0.60 8.98
N SER A 34 -10.76 -0.29 8.21
CA SER A 34 -10.16 -1.56 7.80
C SER A 34 -8.91 -1.36 6.94
N ILE A 35 -8.98 -0.46 5.95
CA ILE A 35 -7.84 -0.09 5.10
C ILE A 35 -6.70 0.53 5.91
N ARG A 36 -7.02 1.49 6.80
CA ARG A 36 -6.03 2.11 7.68
C ARG A 36 -5.29 1.08 8.53
N THR A 37 -6.05 0.19 9.15
CA THR A 37 -5.52 -0.89 9.97
C THR A 37 -4.60 -1.81 9.17
N PHE A 38 -5.00 -2.16 7.95
CA PHE A 38 -4.23 -3.00 7.04
C PHE A 38 -2.87 -2.36 6.69
N ILE A 39 -2.86 -1.12 6.20
CA ILE A 39 -1.63 -0.43 5.79
C ILE A 39 -0.70 -0.22 6.98
N SER A 40 -1.23 0.32 8.09
CA SER A 40 -0.47 0.59 9.32
C SER A 40 0.24 -0.66 9.83
N LYS A 41 -0.50 -1.77 9.99
CA LYS A 41 0.08 -3.02 10.50
C LYS A 41 1.12 -3.60 9.54
N SER A 42 0.89 -3.51 8.23
CA SER A 42 1.81 -4.04 7.23
C SER A 42 3.13 -3.28 7.24
N ILE A 43 3.08 -1.94 7.26
CA ILE A 43 4.28 -1.09 7.34
C ILE A 43 5.02 -1.34 8.65
N GLN A 44 4.32 -1.30 9.80
CA GLN A 44 4.94 -1.54 11.10
C GLN A 44 5.61 -2.92 11.19
N TYR A 45 4.99 -3.95 10.62
CA TYR A 45 5.56 -5.30 10.59
C TYR A 45 6.88 -5.32 9.78
N CYS A 46 6.87 -4.75 8.58
CA CYS A 46 8.06 -4.66 7.73
C CYS A 46 9.21 -3.94 8.43
N LEU A 47 8.92 -2.83 9.10
CA LEU A 47 9.92 -2.02 9.79
C LEU A 47 10.50 -2.73 11.02
N ASN A 48 9.65 -3.40 11.81
CA ASN A 48 10.07 -4.09 13.03
C ASN A 48 10.87 -5.38 12.74
N GLY A 49 10.60 -6.04 11.62
CA GLY A 49 11.30 -7.27 11.21
C GLY A 49 12.63 -7.03 10.49
N SER A 50 12.89 -5.81 10.02
CA SER A 50 14.15 -5.44 9.37
C SER A 50 15.19 -5.04 10.43
N GLN A 51 16.40 -5.62 10.37
CA GLN A 51 17.53 -5.07 11.13
C GLN A 51 17.70 -3.62 10.71
N LYS A 52 17.57 -2.69 11.66
CA LYS A 52 17.57 -1.22 11.52
C LYS A 52 18.90 -0.67 10.98
N SER A 53 19.31 -1.08 9.78
CA SER A 53 20.36 -0.37 9.07
C SER A 53 19.75 0.91 8.50
N ALA A 54 20.04 2.03 9.16
CA ALA A 54 19.57 3.37 8.78
C ALA A 54 20.01 3.81 7.36
N LEU A 55 20.86 3.03 6.70
CA LEU A 55 21.48 3.38 5.40
C LEU A 55 20.79 2.74 4.18
N THR A 56 19.84 1.83 4.36
CA THR A 56 19.16 1.17 3.24
C THR A 56 17.72 1.65 3.10
N MET A 57 17.38 2.24 1.96
CA MET A 57 16.01 2.53 1.58
C MET A 57 15.19 1.23 1.64
N GLN A 58 14.12 1.24 2.43
CA GLN A 58 13.20 0.12 2.51
C GLN A 58 12.12 0.30 1.45
N ALA A 59 11.69 -0.78 0.80
CA ALA A 59 10.65 -0.75 -0.22
C ALA A 59 9.55 -1.75 0.13
N ILE A 60 8.30 -1.30 0.09
CA ILE A 60 7.11 -2.12 0.29
C ILE A 60 6.21 -1.99 -0.93
N ALA A 61 5.84 -3.12 -1.53
CA ALA A 61 4.89 -3.17 -2.62
C ALA A 61 3.58 -3.83 -2.14
N PHE A 62 2.46 -3.16 -2.38
CA PHE A 62 1.12 -3.68 -2.10
C PHE A 62 0.46 -4.10 -3.42
N ALA A 63 0.07 -5.36 -3.54
CA ALA A 63 -0.85 -5.79 -4.58
C ALA A 63 -2.27 -5.38 -4.18
N VAL A 64 -2.94 -4.58 -5.01
CA VAL A 64 -4.28 -4.06 -4.70
C VAL A 64 -5.34 -4.97 -5.31
N LEU A 65 -6.30 -5.40 -4.49
CA LEU A 65 -7.37 -6.31 -4.92
C LEU A 65 -8.47 -5.54 -5.67
N ASP A 66 -8.99 -6.14 -6.74
CA ASP A 66 -10.09 -5.60 -7.56
C ASP A 66 -11.49 -5.73 -6.93
N SER A 67 -11.58 -6.38 -5.77
CA SER A 67 -12.86 -6.81 -5.20
C SER A 67 -13.59 -5.72 -4.42
N CYS A 68 -13.26 -4.44 -4.60
CA CYS A 68 -13.82 -3.34 -3.83
C CYS A 68 -14.64 -2.43 -4.73
N ASP A 69 -15.97 -2.46 -4.57
CA ASP A 69 -16.90 -1.55 -5.28
C ASP A 69 -16.66 -0.06 -4.94
N HIS A 70 -15.83 0.23 -3.94
CA HIS A 70 -15.48 1.57 -3.47
C HIS A 70 -14.02 1.93 -3.82
N GLU A 71 -13.62 1.77 -5.09
CA GLU A 71 -12.26 2.05 -5.58
C GLU A 71 -11.70 3.41 -5.15
N ARG A 72 -12.55 4.46 -5.16
CA ARG A 72 -12.17 5.81 -4.69
C ARG A 72 -11.74 5.80 -3.23
N VAL A 73 -12.54 5.19 -2.36
CA VAL A 73 -12.28 5.10 -0.91
C VAL A 73 -11.03 4.27 -0.65
N LEU A 74 -10.87 3.19 -1.43
CA LEU A 74 -9.70 2.33 -1.38
C LEU A 74 -8.41 3.12 -1.69
N ALA A 75 -8.37 3.82 -2.82
CA ALA A 75 -7.23 4.64 -3.22
C ALA A 75 -6.92 5.74 -2.21
N GLU A 76 -7.95 6.51 -1.81
CA GLU A 76 -7.83 7.60 -0.84
C GLU A 76 -7.20 7.14 0.47
N GLU A 77 -7.77 6.11 1.12
CA GLU A 77 -7.31 5.69 2.44
C GLU A 77 -5.98 4.95 2.39
N MET A 78 -5.71 4.15 1.36
CA MET A 78 -4.41 3.48 1.24
C MET A 78 -3.27 4.49 1.11
N ILE A 79 -3.44 5.52 0.29
CA ILE A 79 -2.43 6.56 0.09
C ILE A 79 -2.31 7.46 1.32
N ASN A 80 -3.43 7.89 1.91
CA ASN A 80 -3.43 8.75 3.09
C ASN A 80 -2.76 8.06 4.28
N GLU A 81 -3.08 6.80 4.54
CA GLU A 81 -2.46 6.06 5.64
C GLU A 81 -0.98 5.77 5.37
N ALA A 82 -0.61 5.42 4.13
CA ALA A 82 0.79 5.22 3.77
C ALA A 82 1.62 6.50 3.99
N ARG A 83 1.11 7.65 3.56
CA ARG A 83 1.73 8.96 3.82
C ARG A 83 1.87 9.22 5.31
N ARG A 84 0.77 9.05 6.06
CA ARG A 84 0.76 9.27 7.51
C ARG A 84 1.82 8.41 8.21
N GLN A 85 2.01 7.16 7.79
CA GLN A 85 3.04 6.29 8.35
C GLN A 85 4.45 6.77 7.98
N VAL A 86 4.70 7.18 6.73
CA VAL A 86 6.00 7.74 6.31
C VAL A 86 6.34 8.99 7.14
N ASP A 87 5.39 9.91 7.30
CA ASP A 87 5.56 11.15 8.07
C ASP A 87 5.88 10.87 9.56
N LEU A 88 5.27 9.84 10.14
CA LEU A 88 5.52 9.46 11.54
C LEU A 88 6.91 8.87 11.76
N LEU A 89 7.52 8.29 10.72
CA LEU A 89 8.75 7.53 10.88
C LEU A 89 10.01 8.40 10.90
N ASN A 90 9.97 9.62 10.33
CA ASN A 90 10.97 10.72 10.37
C ASN A 90 12.47 10.41 10.16
N SER A 91 12.87 9.14 10.13
CA SER A 91 14.23 8.64 10.30
C SER A 91 14.50 7.38 9.45
N VAL A 92 13.49 6.88 8.75
CA VAL A 92 13.58 5.74 7.84
C VAL A 92 13.23 6.21 6.44
N SER A 93 14.14 5.98 5.49
CA SER A 93 13.82 6.14 4.07
C SER A 93 12.97 4.95 3.62
N LEU A 94 11.68 5.19 3.36
CA LEU A 94 10.70 4.17 2.98
C LEU A 94 10.07 4.55 1.64
N MET A 95 10.16 3.65 0.66
CA MET A 95 9.44 3.68 -0.59
C MET A 95 8.21 2.77 -0.47
N ILE A 96 7.04 3.29 -0.83
CA ILE A 96 5.80 2.52 -0.87
C ILE A 96 5.29 2.54 -2.31
N SER A 97 5.01 1.36 -2.86
CA SER A 97 4.46 1.19 -4.19
C SER A 97 3.13 0.45 -4.11
N PHE A 98 2.12 0.98 -4.81
CA PHE A 98 0.86 0.27 -5.05
C PHE A 98 0.90 -0.31 -6.46
N VAL A 99 0.77 -1.63 -6.55
CA VAL A 99 0.82 -2.40 -7.79
C VAL A 99 -0.62 -2.67 -8.22
N ILE A 100 -0.99 -2.08 -9.35
CA ILE A 100 -2.30 -2.20 -9.98
C ILE A 100 -2.14 -3.01 -11.26
N LEU A 101 -3.03 -3.98 -11.49
CA LEU A 101 -3.02 -4.80 -12.69
C LEU A 101 -3.54 -4.01 -13.91
N PRO A 102 -3.09 -4.34 -15.14
CA PRO A 102 -3.45 -3.59 -16.35
C PRO A 102 -4.96 -3.56 -16.66
N ASP A 103 -5.73 -4.55 -16.20
CA ASP A 103 -7.18 -4.62 -16.36
C ASP A 103 -7.95 -3.72 -15.36
N GLN A 104 -7.26 -3.14 -14.38
CA GLN A 104 -7.83 -2.30 -13.32
C GLN A 104 -7.63 -0.80 -13.59
N GLU A 105 -7.94 -0.35 -14.80
CA GLU A 105 -7.69 1.03 -15.25
C GLU A 105 -8.40 2.08 -14.38
N THR A 106 -9.66 1.84 -13.99
CA THR A 106 -10.43 2.78 -13.15
C THR A 106 -9.75 2.97 -11.80
N LEU A 107 -9.37 1.87 -11.15
CA LEU A 107 -8.62 1.88 -9.90
C LEU A 107 -7.28 2.60 -10.04
N TYR A 108 -6.53 2.35 -11.13
CA TYR A 108 -5.28 3.06 -11.42
C TYR A 108 -5.50 4.58 -11.48
N GLN A 109 -6.55 5.05 -12.17
CA GLN A 109 -6.85 6.47 -12.25
C GLN A 109 -7.22 7.07 -10.89
N GLN A 110 -7.92 6.32 -10.02
CA GLN A 110 -8.19 6.77 -8.64
C GLN A 110 -6.89 6.97 -7.87
N PHE A 111 -6.00 5.97 -7.86
CA PHE A 111 -4.69 6.07 -7.20
C PHE A 111 -3.85 7.22 -7.74
N ARG A 112 -3.80 7.38 -9.06
CA ARG A 112 -3.06 8.46 -9.71
C ARG A 112 -3.60 9.84 -9.31
N SER A 113 -4.92 10.02 -9.34
CA SER A 113 -5.56 11.29 -8.96
C SER A 113 -5.29 11.62 -7.48
N THR A 114 -5.46 10.65 -6.60
CA THR A 114 -5.20 10.82 -5.16
C THR A 114 -3.74 11.22 -4.90
N ILE A 115 -2.75 10.59 -5.54
CA ILE A 115 -1.35 10.99 -5.41
C ILE A 115 -1.11 12.40 -5.91
N GLN A 116 -1.64 12.76 -7.09
CA GLN A 116 -1.49 14.10 -7.66
C GLN A 116 -2.07 15.19 -6.75
N ASN A 117 -3.18 14.89 -6.07
CA ASN A 117 -3.82 15.82 -5.13
C ASN A 117 -3.02 16.00 -3.82
N ILE A 118 -2.14 15.05 -3.49
CA ILE A 118 -1.42 14.98 -2.21
C ILE A 118 0.05 15.41 -2.37
N GLN A 119 0.63 15.23 -3.56
CA GLN A 119 2.04 15.54 -3.86
C GLN A 119 2.34 17.04 -3.79
N THR A 120 2.98 17.45 -2.70
CA THR A 120 3.62 18.77 -2.55
C THR A 120 5.12 18.64 -2.83
N LYS A 121 5.54 18.73 -4.11
CA LYS A 121 6.92 18.85 -4.65
C LYS A 121 8.08 17.98 -4.10
N ASN A 122 7.95 17.16 -3.04
CA ASN A 122 9.09 16.51 -2.37
C ASN A 122 8.83 15.11 -1.74
N ASP A 123 7.72 14.42 -2.05
CA ASP A 123 7.33 13.18 -1.32
C ASP A 123 7.62 11.88 -2.10
N GLY A 124 8.22 10.88 -1.44
CA GLY A 124 8.66 9.59 -1.98
C GLY A 124 7.56 8.53 -2.21
N ILE A 125 6.35 8.96 -2.59
CA ILE A 125 5.20 8.08 -2.85
C ILE A 125 4.92 8.04 -4.36
N GLY A 126 4.79 6.84 -4.93
CA GLY A 126 4.52 6.63 -6.36
C GLY A 126 3.64 5.41 -6.65
N VAL A 127 3.04 5.39 -7.84
CA VAL A 127 2.24 4.26 -8.37
C VAL A 127 2.91 3.73 -9.64
N LEU A 128 2.98 2.40 -9.76
CA LEU A 128 3.48 1.72 -10.95
C LEU A 128 2.31 1.10 -11.71
N PHE A 129 2.25 1.33 -13.01
CA PHE A 129 1.30 0.70 -13.93
C PHE A 129 2.08 -0.13 -14.94
N TYR A 130 1.69 -1.39 -15.11
CA TYR A 130 2.32 -2.29 -16.07
C TYR A 130 1.41 -2.42 -17.29
N PRO A 131 1.71 -1.75 -18.42
CA PRO A 131 0.91 -1.89 -19.63
C PRO A 131 1.05 -3.32 -20.19
N THR A 132 -0.07 -3.91 -20.62
CA THR A 132 -0.05 -5.13 -21.43
C THR A 132 0.49 -4.81 -22.82
N SER A 133 1.46 -5.61 -23.25
CA SER A 133 1.99 -5.62 -24.63
C SER A 133 1.03 -6.32 -25.57
#